data_AF-A0AB37L8F4-F1
#
_entry.id   AF-A0AB37L8F4-F1
#
_cell.length_a   1.000
_cell.length_b   1.000
_cell.length_c   1.000
_cell.angle_alpha   90.00
_cell.angle_beta   90.00
_cell.angle_gamma   90.00
#
_symmetry.space_group_name_H-M   'P 1'
#
loop_
_entity.id
_entity.type
_entity.pdbx_description
1 polymer ?
#
loop_
_entity_poly.entity_id
_entity_poly.type
_entity_poly.pdbx_seq_one_letter_code
_entity_poly.pdbx_strand_id
1 'polypeptide(L)'
;MGHDKRKYVADSRYFRGDVLTVMSDGVHCDDSGHTLIELREKEHNPYLYAFGAKELQKKNRIYMESLCAPFREVHRSWYEEQCGFPSIRRNRNCFFNATPYYWELHDFYFKVSGRCFTGIRPVNLPHEELQRQIGEHYRRITLKPEIRKWNIVSSGTDENCWRMGTAYFFITGKGGPRFICNLTVSGEMESVQEARKDVARILRSLRRHHFTYYAGMGGIDDLDRFMDYMEKDGYTLLAAGTFFQYPAGRESVTFTGKIKETGKRFLYRIYDREIFLHLLKRLRSVKRETEHTERRMT
;
A
#
# COMPACT_ATOMS: atom_id res chain seq x y z
N MET A 1 -32.30 -15.53 21.30
CA MET A 1 -31.56 -14.37 20.76
C MET A 1 -31.87 -14.31 19.27
N GLY A 2 -32.65 -13.32 18.84
CA GLY A 2 -33.06 -13.22 17.42
C GLY A 2 -31.83 -13.08 16.53
N HIS A 3 -31.71 -13.94 15.51
CA HIS A 3 -30.74 -13.70 14.45
C HIS A 3 -31.02 -12.30 13.89
N ASP A 4 -30.06 -11.40 14.01
CA ASP A 4 -30.13 -10.08 13.39
C ASP A 4 -30.32 -10.30 11.88
N LYS A 5 -31.55 -10.10 11.40
CA LYS A 5 -31.94 -10.32 10.01
C LYS A 5 -31.39 -9.23 9.10
N ARG A 6 -30.92 -8.11 9.68
CA ARG A 6 -30.42 -6.96 8.93
C ARG A 6 -29.28 -7.35 8.00
N LYS A 7 -29.38 -6.90 6.76
CA LYS A 7 -28.32 -7.02 5.77
C LYS A 7 -27.88 -5.65 5.29
N TYR A 8 -26.63 -5.56 4.89
CA TYR A 8 -26.00 -4.34 4.40
C TYR A 8 -25.47 -4.61 3.01
N VAL A 9 -25.94 -3.84 2.03
CA VAL A 9 -25.59 -4.08 0.62
C VAL A 9 -24.35 -3.29 0.26
N ALA A 10 -23.30 -3.98 -0.20
CA ALA A 10 -22.09 -3.35 -0.71
C ALA A 10 -21.47 -4.19 -1.84
N ASP A 11 -20.50 -3.64 -2.57
CA ASP A 11 -19.75 -4.41 -3.57
C ASP A 11 -18.94 -5.52 -2.89
N SER A 12 -18.99 -6.74 -3.43
CA SER A 12 -18.30 -7.88 -2.86
C SER A 12 -16.79 -7.90 -3.14
N ARG A 13 -16.34 -7.23 -4.21
CA ARG A 13 -14.95 -7.29 -4.69
C ARG A 13 -14.02 -6.41 -3.90
N TYR A 14 -14.52 -5.29 -3.37
CA TYR A 14 -13.77 -4.29 -2.61
C TYR A 14 -14.68 -3.61 -1.58
N PHE A 15 -14.10 -2.96 -0.58
CA PHE A 15 -14.86 -2.22 0.42
C PHE A 15 -14.16 -0.91 0.81
N ARG A 16 -14.91 0.19 0.77
CA ARG A 16 -14.41 1.57 0.96
C ARG A 16 -15.08 2.31 2.11
N GLY A 17 -15.66 1.59 3.06
CA GLY A 17 -16.44 2.19 4.14
C GLY A 17 -17.90 2.48 3.78
N ASP A 18 -18.21 2.56 2.48
CA ASP A 18 -19.56 2.86 2.01
C ASP A 18 -20.43 1.61 1.89
N VAL A 19 -21.68 1.76 2.33
CA VAL A 19 -22.78 0.80 2.16
C VAL A 19 -23.83 1.47 1.29
N LEU A 20 -24.29 0.76 0.26
CA LEU A 20 -25.28 1.28 -0.68
C LEU A 20 -26.63 1.49 0.01
N THR A 21 -27.10 0.48 0.75
CA THR A 21 -28.35 0.53 1.52
C THR A 21 -28.41 -0.60 2.55
N VAL A 22 -29.42 -0.54 3.41
CA VAL A 22 -29.70 -1.52 4.46
C VAL A 22 -31.01 -2.24 4.14
N MET A 23 -31.08 -3.53 4.46
CA MET A 23 -32.29 -4.33 4.37
C MET A 23 -32.65 -4.82 5.77
N SER A 24 -33.58 -4.14 6.44
CA SER A 24 -33.93 -4.44 7.83
C SER A 24 -34.69 -5.75 7.98
N ASP A 25 -35.52 -6.09 6.99
CA ASP A 25 -36.22 -7.38 6.89
C ASP A 25 -35.35 -8.52 6.32
N GLY A 26 -34.17 -8.16 5.80
CA GLY A 26 -33.19 -9.05 5.17
C GLY A 26 -33.43 -9.34 3.70
N VAL A 27 -34.42 -8.70 3.06
CA VAL A 27 -34.85 -8.97 1.68
C VAL A 27 -35.00 -7.70 0.85
N HIS A 28 -35.63 -6.66 1.41
CA HIS A 28 -35.96 -5.41 0.72
C HIS A 28 -35.16 -4.25 1.29
N CYS A 29 -34.77 -3.32 0.43
CA CYS A 29 -34.07 -2.10 0.85
C CYS A 29 -35.00 -1.20 1.65
N ASP A 30 -34.51 -0.67 2.75
CA ASP A 30 -35.29 0.21 3.63
C ASP A 30 -35.68 1.52 2.92
N ASP A 31 -34.82 2.02 2.02
CA ASP A 31 -35.05 3.30 1.32
C ASP A 31 -35.93 3.17 0.07
N SER A 32 -35.77 2.09 -0.71
CA SER A 32 -36.39 1.96 -2.04
C SER A 32 -37.35 0.78 -2.18
N GLY A 33 -37.42 -0.12 -1.19
CA GLY A 33 -38.20 -1.36 -1.26
C GLY A 33 -37.67 -2.42 -2.24
N HIS A 34 -36.57 -2.14 -2.96
CA HIS A 34 -36.05 -3.05 -3.98
C HIS A 34 -35.41 -4.29 -3.35
N THR A 35 -35.48 -5.41 -4.06
CA THR A 35 -34.71 -6.61 -3.74
C THR A 35 -33.25 -6.48 -4.17
N LEU A 36 -32.37 -7.39 -3.71
CA LEU A 36 -30.96 -7.39 -4.13
C LEU A 36 -30.79 -7.59 -5.65
N ILE A 37 -31.70 -8.32 -6.30
CA ILE A 37 -31.65 -8.57 -7.75
C ILE A 37 -31.96 -7.27 -8.50
N GLU A 38 -33.04 -6.60 -8.13
CA GLU A 38 -33.44 -5.31 -8.72
C GLU A 38 -32.36 -4.24 -8.52
N LEU A 39 -31.68 -4.22 -7.37
CA LEU A 39 -30.54 -3.33 -7.16
C LEU A 39 -29.37 -3.62 -8.10
N ARG A 40 -29.04 -4.89 -8.35
CA ARG A 40 -27.94 -5.25 -9.27
C ARG A 40 -28.22 -4.77 -10.69
N GLU A 41 -29.47 -4.85 -11.12
CA GLU A 41 -29.91 -4.35 -12.41
C GLU A 41 -29.88 -2.82 -12.47
N LYS A 42 -30.46 -2.16 -11.46
CA LYS A 42 -30.53 -0.69 -11.35
C LYS A 42 -29.14 -0.03 -11.30
N GLU A 43 -28.25 -0.57 -10.48
CA GLU A 43 -26.89 -0.04 -10.30
C GLU A 43 -25.90 -0.56 -11.36
N HIS A 44 -26.37 -1.39 -12.31
CA HIS A 44 -25.55 -2.08 -13.30
C HIS A 44 -24.32 -2.77 -12.68
N ASN A 45 -24.47 -3.34 -11.48
CA ASN A 45 -23.39 -3.98 -10.72
C ASN A 45 -23.80 -5.38 -10.25
N PRO A 46 -23.41 -6.45 -10.95
CA PRO A 46 -23.77 -7.81 -10.56
C PRO A 46 -23.09 -8.28 -9.27
N TYR A 47 -22.08 -7.55 -8.78
CA TYR A 47 -21.28 -7.92 -7.62
C TYR A 47 -21.81 -7.37 -6.29
N LEU A 48 -22.97 -6.70 -6.29
CA LEU A 48 -23.62 -6.29 -5.04
C LEU A 48 -23.98 -7.52 -4.21
N TYR A 49 -23.65 -7.45 -2.93
CA TYR A 49 -23.85 -8.53 -1.99
C TYR A 49 -24.40 -8.00 -0.65
N ALA A 50 -25.33 -8.77 -0.07
CA ALA A 50 -25.99 -8.44 1.18
C ALA A 50 -25.23 -9.07 2.37
N PHE A 51 -24.35 -8.28 2.98
CA PHE A 51 -23.51 -8.68 4.11
C PHE A 51 -24.30 -8.73 5.42
N GLY A 52 -23.96 -9.67 6.30
CA GLY A 52 -24.42 -9.63 7.69
C GLY A 52 -23.63 -8.61 8.53
N ALA A 53 -24.20 -8.18 9.66
CA ALA A 53 -23.59 -7.16 10.53
C ALA A 53 -22.14 -7.49 10.95
N LYS A 54 -21.87 -8.73 11.38
CA LYS A 54 -20.53 -9.18 11.79
C LYS A 54 -19.51 -9.14 10.64
N GLU A 55 -19.95 -9.48 9.43
CA GLU A 55 -19.06 -9.49 8.26
C GLU A 55 -18.74 -8.06 7.82
N LEU A 56 -19.75 -7.18 7.80
CA LEU A 56 -19.55 -5.76 7.52
C LEU A 56 -18.63 -5.11 8.55
N GLN A 57 -18.83 -5.37 9.85
CA GLN A 57 -17.95 -4.86 10.91
C GLN A 57 -16.49 -5.26 10.70
N LYS A 58 -16.23 -6.51 10.29
CA LYS A 58 -14.87 -6.98 9.96
C LYS A 58 -14.29 -6.22 8.76
N LYS A 59 -15.08 -6.00 7.71
CA LYS A 59 -14.66 -5.21 6.53
C LYS A 59 -14.38 -3.76 6.89
N ASN A 60 -15.26 -3.12 7.66
CA ASN A 60 -15.08 -1.77 8.20
C ASN A 60 -13.80 -1.65 9.03
N ARG A 61 -13.55 -2.59 9.95
CA ARG A 61 -12.31 -2.58 10.74
C ARG A 61 -11.06 -2.62 9.86
N ILE A 62 -11.04 -3.52 8.86
CA ILE A 62 -9.89 -3.63 7.93
C ILE A 62 -9.73 -2.35 7.10
N TYR A 63 -10.85 -1.73 6.68
CA TYR A 63 -10.82 -0.47 5.94
C TYR A 63 -10.27 0.68 6.79
N MET A 64 -10.74 0.86 8.02
CA MET A 64 -10.18 1.86 8.95
C MET A 64 -8.69 1.65 9.18
N GLU A 65 -8.26 0.40 9.39
CA GLU A 65 -6.85 0.07 9.51
C GLU A 65 -6.06 0.34 8.22
N SER A 66 -6.69 0.27 7.05
CA SER A 66 -6.07 0.62 5.76
C SER A 66 -5.88 2.12 5.57
N LEU A 67 -6.70 2.95 6.24
CA LEU A 67 -6.54 4.41 6.23
C LEU A 67 -5.39 4.87 7.15
N CYS A 68 -4.98 4.02 8.09
CA CYS A 68 -3.88 4.28 9.02
C CYS A 68 -2.50 4.13 8.37
N ALA A 69 -2.21 4.96 7.36
CA ALA A 69 -0.94 4.96 6.63
C ALA A 69 0.27 5.24 7.55
N PRO A 70 1.50 4.87 7.11
CA PRO A 70 2.72 5.30 7.76
C PRO A 70 2.76 6.82 7.95
N PHE A 71 3.43 7.28 9.01
CA PHE A 71 3.56 8.72 9.23
C PHE A 71 4.35 9.38 8.10
N ARG A 72 3.94 10.59 7.74
CA ARG A 72 4.61 11.44 6.76
C ARG A 72 5.19 12.66 7.45
N GLU A 73 6.36 13.08 7.01
CA GLU A 73 6.94 14.34 7.46
C GLU A 73 6.18 15.53 6.85
N VAL A 74 5.97 16.55 7.65
CA VAL A 74 5.32 17.80 7.23
C VAL A 74 6.21 18.99 7.54
N HIS A 75 6.06 20.05 6.75
CA HIS A 75 6.76 21.29 7.01
C HIS A 75 6.31 21.89 8.35
N ARG A 76 7.26 22.54 9.03
CA ARG A 76 7.03 23.10 10.37
C ARG A 76 5.89 24.13 10.40
N SER A 77 5.79 24.99 9.39
CA SER A 77 4.71 25.99 9.31
C SER A 77 3.32 25.34 9.26
N TRP A 78 3.17 24.27 8.48
CA TRP A 78 1.92 23.52 8.40
C TRP A 78 1.57 22.91 9.75
N TYR A 79 2.55 22.31 10.44
CA TYR A 79 2.32 21.78 11.79
C TYR A 79 1.85 22.86 12.78
N GLU A 80 2.47 24.05 12.75
CA GLU A 80 2.13 25.17 13.64
C GLU A 80 0.73 25.73 13.34
N GLU A 81 0.34 25.82 12.07
CA GLU A 81 -1.03 26.15 11.66
C GLU A 81 -2.03 25.12 12.19
N GLN A 82 -1.74 23.82 11.98
CA GLN A 82 -2.59 22.74 12.50
C GLN A 82 -2.69 22.73 14.03
N CYS A 83 -1.65 23.21 14.71
CA CYS A 83 -1.58 23.31 16.17
C CYS A 83 -2.53 24.37 16.75
N GLY A 84 -2.91 25.37 15.95
CA GLY A 84 -3.85 26.43 16.31
C GLY A 84 -5.32 26.04 16.24
N PHE A 85 -5.66 24.95 15.53
CA PHE A 85 -7.03 24.43 15.49
C PHE A 85 -7.38 23.66 16.78
N PRO A 86 -8.68 23.52 17.10
CA PRO A 86 -9.12 22.74 18.24
C PRO A 86 -8.62 21.29 18.17
N SER A 87 -8.12 20.79 19.29
CA SER A 87 -7.63 19.42 19.41
C SER A 87 -8.49 18.59 20.35
N ILE A 88 -8.88 17.39 19.95
CA ILE A 88 -9.71 16.49 20.78
C ILE A 88 -8.89 15.78 21.87
N ARG A 89 -7.59 15.58 21.61
CA ARG A 89 -6.64 14.98 22.56
C ARG A 89 -5.26 15.57 22.33
N ARG A 90 -4.65 16.10 23.38
CA ARG A 90 -3.37 16.82 23.29
C ARG A 90 -2.42 16.40 24.40
N ASN A 91 -1.16 16.23 24.02
CA ASN A 91 0.00 16.04 24.89
C ASN A 91 1.08 17.06 24.51
N ARG A 92 2.16 17.11 25.29
CA ARG A 92 3.24 18.10 25.12
C ARG A 92 3.81 18.18 23.69
N ASN A 93 3.99 17.04 23.03
CA ASN A 93 4.62 16.94 21.71
C ASN A 93 3.72 16.31 20.62
N CYS A 94 2.45 16.04 20.92
CA CYS A 94 1.53 15.44 19.97
C CYS A 94 0.08 15.80 20.23
N PHE A 95 -0.74 15.81 19.19
CA PHE A 95 -2.17 16.12 19.31
C PHE A 95 -2.98 15.46 18.18
N PHE A 96 -4.26 15.29 18.42
CA PHE A 96 -5.26 14.92 17.42
C PHE A 96 -6.10 16.14 17.07
N ASN A 97 -6.29 16.38 15.77
CA ASN A 97 -7.19 17.42 15.32
C ASN A 97 -8.64 17.08 15.67
N ALA A 98 -9.47 18.07 15.99
CA ALA A 98 -10.87 17.81 16.40
C ALA A 98 -11.74 17.32 15.25
N THR A 99 -11.43 17.71 14.01
CA THR A 99 -12.17 17.26 12.83
C THR A 99 -11.87 15.79 12.53
N PRO A 100 -12.88 14.91 12.46
CA PRO A 100 -12.67 13.52 12.07
C PRO A 100 -12.36 13.42 10.57
N TYR A 101 -11.46 12.51 10.23
CA TYR A 101 -11.20 12.07 8.86
C TYR A 101 -12.26 11.03 8.43
N TYR A 102 -12.46 10.00 9.25
CA TYR A 102 -13.45 8.95 9.02
C TYR A 102 -13.82 8.29 10.36
N TRP A 103 -15.08 8.43 10.78
CA TRP A 103 -15.56 7.90 12.05
C TRP A 103 -14.70 8.36 13.25
N GLU A 104 -13.98 7.44 13.90
CA GLU A 104 -13.07 7.69 15.03
C GLU A 104 -11.62 8.01 14.60
N LEU A 105 -11.34 8.04 13.29
CA LEU A 105 -10.03 8.35 12.76
C LEU A 105 -9.86 9.86 12.61
N HIS A 106 -8.77 10.38 13.16
CA HIS A 106 -8.42 11.80 13.12
C HIS A 106 -6.98 11.97 12.64
N ASP A 107 -6.68 13.17 12.14
CA ASP A 107 -5.29 13.55 11.88
C ASP A 107 -4.54 13.67 13.20
N PHE A 108 -3.51 12.83 13.34
CA PHE A 108 -2.59 12.83 14.46
C PHE A 108 -1.30 13.51 14.06
N TYR A 109 -0.85 14.45 14.87
CA TYR A 109 0.37 15.22 14.66
C TYR A 109 1.33 15.02 15.82
N PHE A 110 2.63 14.90 15.52
CA PHE A 110 3.66 14.84 16.56
C PHE A 110 4.97 15.49 16.14
N LYS A 111 5.76 15.88 17.12
CA LYS A 111 7.10 16.46 16.95
C LYS A 111 8.14 15.59 17.66
N VAL A 112 9.22 15.25 16.93
CA VAL A 112 10.36 14.51 17.47
C VAL A 112 11.66 15.06 16.88
N SER A 113 12.65 15.36 17.74
CA SER A 113 13.96 15.88 17.33
C SER A 113 13.91 17.07 16.38
N GLY A 114 12.97 17.99 16.58
CA GLY A 114 12.79 19.19 15.76
C GLY A 114 12.02 18.98 14.45
N ARG A 115 11.71 17.72 14.07
CA ARG A 115 10.93 17.36 12.87
C ARG A 115 9.46 17.14 13.23
N CYS A 116 8.57 17.47 12.29
CA CYS A 116 7.13 17.40 12.48
C CYS A 116 6.53 16.34 11.55
N PHE A 117 5.59 15.56 12.08
CA PHE A 117 5.00 14.43 11.35
C PHE A 117 3.49 14.41 11.53
N THR A 118 2.80 13.77 10.59
CA THR A 118 1.37 13.53 10.66
C THR A 118 1.00 12.13 10.16
N GLY A 119 -0.15 11.63 10.58
CA GLY A 119 -0.82 10.47 10.01
C GLY A 119 -2.20 10.26 10.62
N ILE A 120 -3.04 9.48 9.95
CA ILE A 120 -4.41 9.20 10.41
C ILE A 120 -4.38 8.12 11.47
N ARG A 121 -4.93 8.37 12.65
CA ARG A 121 -4.98 7.40 13.76
C ARG A 121 -6.31 7.47 14.49
N PRO A 122 -6.76 6.36 15.10
CA PRO A 122 -7.96 6.39 15.92
C PRO A 122 -7.70 7.16 17.21
N VAL A 123 -8.63 8.03 17.59
CA VAL A 123 -8.48 8.93 18.76
C VAL A 123 -8.35 8.16 20.08
N ASN A 124 -9.00 6.99 20.16
CA ASN A 124 -8.98 6.08 21.30
C ASN A 124 -7.71 5.21 21.39
N LEU A 125 -6.74 5.36 20.48
CA LEU A 125 -5.51 4.56 20.52
C LEU A 125 -4.75 4.79 21.85
N PRO A 126 -4.36 3.74 22.58
CA PRO A 126 -3.62 3.89 23.83
C PRO A 126 -2.34 4.70 23.65
N HIS A 127 -1.96 5.47 24.68
CA HIS A 127 -0.77 6.32 24.61
C HIS A 127 0.51 5.52 24.33
N GLU A 128 0.66 4.36 24.96
CA GLU A 128 1.81 3.47 24.78
C GLU A 128 1.95 3.00 23.33
N GLU A 129 0.84 2.65 22.68
CA GLU A 129 0.83 2.21 21.28
C GLU A 129 1.17 3.36 20.34
N LEU A 130 0.70 4.59 20.62
CA LEU A 130 1.12 5.78 19.88
C LEU A 130 2.64 6.01 20.01
N GLN A 131 3.20 5.90 21.22
CA GLN A 131 4.64 6.06 21.43
C GLN A 131 5.43 4.95 20.73
N ARG A 132 4.94 3.71 20.73
CA ARG A 132 5.56 2.59 19.99
C ARG A 132 5.66 2.91 18.51
N GLN A 133 4.55 3.35 17.89
CA GLN A 133 4.52 3.69 16.47
C GLN A 133 5.40 4.91 16.13
N ILE A 134 5.42 5.94 16.98
CA ILE A 134 6.31 7.09 16.82
C ILE A 134 7.77 6.64 16.87
N GLY A 135 8.14 5.81 17.86
CA GLY A 135 9.49 5.28 18.02
C GLY A 135 9.92 4.40 16.84
N GLU A 136 9.03 3.55 16.31
CA GLU A 136 9.28 2.74 15.12
C GLU A 136 9.48 3.57 13.87
N HIS A 137 8.60 4.55 13.64
CA HIS A 137 8.75 5.48 12.53
C HIS A 137 10.08 6.25 12.63
N TYR A 138 10.40 6.78 13.81
CA TYR A 138 11.64 7.51 14.02
C TYR A 138 12.88 6.62 13.79
N ARG A 139 12.84 5.35 14.21
CA ARG A 139 13.91 4.37 13.93
C ARG A 139 14.08 4.10 12.43
N ARG A 140 12.99 4.07 11.66
CA ARG A 140 13.05 3.88 10.19
C ARG A 140 13.72 5.05 9.50
N ILE A 141 13.29 6.28 9.81
CA ILE A 141 13.79 7.47 9.12
C ILE A 141 15.24 7.83 9.50
N THR A 142 15.70 7.40 10.68
CA THR A 142 17.07 7.64 11.15
C THR A 142 18.05 6.57 10.66
N LEU A 143 17.55 5.46 10.15
CA LEU A 143 18.37 4.39 9.62
C LEU A 143 19.16 4.87 8.40
N LYS A 144 20.48 4.63 8.41
CA LYS A 144 21.37 4.88 7.27
C LYS A 144 22.08 3.58 6.85
N PRO A 145 21.39 2.69 6.11
CA PRO A 145 21.98 1.47 5.60
C PRO A 145 23.14 1.73 4.63
N GLU A 146 24.15 0.86 4.68
CA GLU A 146 25.24 0.83 3.72
C GLU A 146 24.78 0.10 2.45
N ILE A 147 25.06 0.65 1.27
CA ILE A 147 24.79 -0.01 -0.02
C ILE A 147 26.09 -0.68 -0.49
N ARG A 148 26.05 -1.99 -0.70
CA ARG A 148 27.15 -2.79 -1.24
C ARG A 148 26.85 -3.25 -2.67
N LYS A 149 27.92 -3.41 -3.44
CA LYS A 149 27.87 -3.89 -4.82
C LYS A 149 28.66 -5.18 -4.93
N TRP A 150 28.13 -6.14 -5.67
CA TRP A 150 28.78 -7.40 -5.97
C TRP A 150 28.82 -7.61 -7.49
N ASN A 151 29.99 -7.87 -8.05
CA ASN A 151 30.12 -8.14 -9.47
C ASN A 151 29.78 -9.61 -9.74
N ILE A 152 28.80 -9.83 -10.62
CA ILE A 152 28.39 -11.13 -11.13
C ILE A 152 28.99 -11.26 -12.53
N VAL A 153 29.88 -12.23 -12.70
CA VAL A 153 30.37 -12.64 -14.02
C VAL A 153 29.54 -13.83 -14.45
N SER A 154 28.80 -13.71 -15.55
CA SER A 154 28.15 -14.84 -16.20
C SER A 154 28.87 -15.12 -17.52
N SER A 155 29.64 -16.21 -17.57
CA SER A 155 30.19 -16.74 -18.83
C SER A 155 29.07 -17.45 -19.58
N GLY A 156 28.59 -16.86 -20.67
CA GLY A 156 27.74 -17.58 -21.63
C GLY A 156 28.58 -18.63 -22.37
N THR A 157 27.92 -19.68 -22.85
CA THR A 157 28.54 -20.76 -23.67
C THR A 157 28.98 -20.32 -25.06
N ASP A 158 28.68 -19.08 -25.47
CA ASP A 158 29.16 -18.49 -26.72
C ASP A 158 30.33 -17.55 -26.43
N GLU A 159 31.48 -17.81 -27.05
CA GLU A 159 32.80 -17.22 -26.80
C GLU A 159 32.91 -15.68 -26.98
N ASN A 160 31.80 -14.96 -27.21
CA ASN A 160 31.79 -13.50 -27.40
C ASN A 160 30.68 -12.71 -26.68
N CYS A 161 29.95 -13.29 -25.71
CA CYS A 161 28.95 -12.53 -24.93
C CYS A 161 29.27 -12.50 -23.43
N TRP A 162 30.24 -11.67 -23.02
CA TRP A 162 30.52 -11.44 -21.60
C TRP A 162 29.44 -10.54 -20.99
N ARG A 163 28.42 -11.12 -20.34
CA ARG A 163 27.42 -10.35 -19.59
C ARG A 163 27.97 -10.08 -18.19
N MET A 164 28.58 -8.91 -18.01
CA MET A 164 28.99 -8.45 -16.68
C MET A 164 27.77 -7.82 -15.98
N GLY A 165 27.32 -8.45 -14.90
CA GLY A 165 26.24 -7.94 -14.06
C GLY A 165 26.79 -7.33 -12.76
N THR A 166 26.19 -6.27 -12.23
CA THR A 166 26.47 -5.81 -10.86
C THR A 166 25.21 -5.91 -10.02
N ALA A 167 25.23 -6.73 -8.97
CA ALA A 167 24.15 -6.84 -8.00
C ALA A 167 24.31 -5.81 -6.88
N TYR A 168 23.21 -5.17 -6.51
CA TYR A 168 23.16 -4.16 -5.45
C TYR A 168 22.43 -4.72 -4.23
N PHE A 169 23.01 -4.51 -3.06
CA PHE A 169 22.45 -4.93 -1.77
C PHE A 169 22.53 -3.77 -0.77
N PHE A 170 21.66 -3.78 0.24
CA PHE A 170 21.85 -2.94 1.42
C PHE A 170 21.92 -3.78 2.69
N ILE A 171 22.71 -3.30 3.66
CA ILE A 171 22.87 -3.96 4.95
C ILE A 171 22.27 -3.07 6.02
N THR A 172 21.41 -3.67 6.82
CA THR A 172 20.90 -3.05 8.05
C THR A 172 21.69 -3.66 9.20
N GLY A 173 22.18 -2.86 10.16
CA GLY A 173 23.11 -3.31 11.19
C GLY A 173 22.63 -4.47 12.10
N LYS A 174 21.41 -4.98 11.91
CA LYS A 174 20.83 -6.12 12.63
C LYS A 174 20.49 -7.33 11.74
N GLY A 175 20.86 -7.34 10.45
CA GLY A 175 20.47 -8.42 9.53
C GLY A 175 21.41 -8.61 8.33
N GLY A 176 21.22 -9.74 7.64
CA GLY A 176 21.95 -10.08 6.42
C GLY A 176 21.69 -9.12 5.25
N PRO A 177 22.48 -9.20 4.16
CA PRO A 177 22.35 -8.33 3.00
C PRO A 177 20.99 -8.53 2.33
N ARG A 178 20.29 -7.42 2.05
CA ARG A 178 19.00 -7.41 1.34
C ARG A 178 19.20 -7.00 -0.10
N PHE A 179 18.73 -7.83 -1.02
CA PHE A 179 18.88 -7.61 -2.45
C PHE A 179 18.02 -6.45 -2.95
N ILE A 180 18.60 -5.58 -3.79
CA ILE A 180 17.91 -4.45 -4.44
C ILE A 180 17.57 -4.82 -5.88
N CYS A 181 18.57 -4.79 -6.76
CA CYS A 181 18.43 -5.02 -8.18
C CYS A 181 19.77 -5.44 -8.80
N ASN A 182 19.68 -6.03 -10.00
CA ASN A 182 20.84 -6.30 -10.85
C ASN A 182 20.95 -5.22 -11.92
N LEU A 183 22.16 -4.71 -12.13
CA LEU A 183 22.53 -3.98 -13.33
C LEU A 183 23.05 -5.02 -14.33
N THR A 184 22.28 -5.34 -15.36
CA THR A 184 22.74 -6.20 -16.46
C THR A 184 23.17 -5.34 -17.63
N VAL A 185 24.42 -5.48 -18.06
CA VAL A 185 24.96 -4.77 -19.22
C VAL A 185 24.97 -5.71 -20.42
N SER A 186 24.19 -5.42 -21.46
CA SER A 186 24.45 -5.92 -22.82
C SER A 186 25.43 -4.96 -23.49
N GLY A 187 26.27 -5.45 -24.40
CA GLY A 187 27.41 -4.69 -24.96
C GLY A 187 27.10 -3.37 -25.71
N GLU A 188 25.83 -2.98 -25.86
CA GLU A 188 25.42 -1.74 -26.52
C GLU A 188 25.49 -0.54 -25.56
N MET A 189 26.22 0.52 -25.92
CA MET A 189 26.42 1.69 -25.03
C MET A 189 25.12 2.36 -24.56
N GLU A 190 24.08 2.41 -25.41
CA GLU A 190 22.79 3.01 -25.06
C GLU A 190 22.02 2.18 -24.03
N SER A 191 22.05 0.84 -24.14
CA SER A 191 21.42 -0.05 -23.16
C SER A 191 22.09 0.05 -21.79
N VAL A 192 23.41 0.27 -21.76
CA VAL A 192 24.18 0.47 -20.52
C VAL A 192 23.76 1.76 -19.81
N GLN A 193 23.61 2.86 -20.57
CA GLN A 193 23.23 4.15 -19.99
C GLN A 193 21.81 4.09 -19.39
N GLU A 194 20.88 3.46 -20.10
CA GLU A 194 19.50 3.33 -19.61
C GLU A 194 19.42 2.44 -18.37
N ALA A 195 20.11 1.30 -18.37
CA ALA A 195 20.20 0.44 -17.19
C ALA A 195 20.79 1.15 -15.97
N ARG A 196 21.78 2.04 -16.17
CA ARG A 196 22.35 2.86 -15.09
C ARG A 196 21.36 3.90 -14.58
N LYS A 197 20.58 4.55 -15.46
CA LYS A 197 19.52 5.48 -15.05
C LYS A 197 18.45 4.78 -14.22
N ASP A 198 18.08 3.56 -14.60
CA ASP A 198 17.10 2.75 -13.87
C ASP A 198 17.59 2.37 -12.47
N VAL A 199 18.83 1.92 -12.34
CA VAL A 199 19.41 1.65 -11.02
C VAL A 199 19.48 2.93 -10.18
N ALA A 200 19.86 4.07 -10.77
CA ALA A 200 19.88 5.34 -10.06
C ALA A 200 18.48 5.75 -9.59
N ARG A 201 17.44 5.52 -10.40
CA ARG A 201 16.03 5.75 -10.06
C ARG A 201 15.59 4.87 -8.88
N ILE A 202 15.90 3.58 -8.92
CA ILE A 202 15.62 2.62 -7.84
C ILE A 202 16.30 3.05 -6.54
N LEU A 203 17.60 3.39 -6.58
CA LEU A 203 18.34 3.81 -5.39
C LEU A 203 17.84 5.13 -4.81
N ARG A 204 17.37 6.06 -5.66
CA ARG A 204 16.72 7.30 -5.21
C ARG A 204 15.39 7.00 -4.52
N SER A 205 14.54 6.16 -5.12
CA SER A 205 13.27 5.71 -4.53
C SER A 205 13.49 5.05 -3.17
N LEU A 206 14.43 4.10 -3.10
CA LEU A 206 14.79 3.41 -1.86
C LEU A 206 15.22 4.36 -0.74
N ARG A 207 16.01 5.40 -1.07
CA ARG A 207 16.44 6.42 -0.09
C ARG A 207 15.28 7.30 0.36
N ARG A 208 14.40 7.73 -0.56
CA ARG A 208 13.21 8.53 -0.22
C ARG A 208 12.29 7.79 0.75
N HIS A 209 12.13 6.48 0.55
CA HIS A 209 11.30 5.62 1.39
C HIS A 209 12.09 4.93 2.52
N HIS A 210 13.23 5.48 2.92
CA HIS A 210 14.01 5.04 4.08
C HIS A 210 14.30 3.53 4.10
N PHE A 211 14.61 2.95 2.94
CA PHE A 211 14.94 1.54 2.76
C PHE A 211 13.81 0.56 3.14
N THR A 212 12.55 1.05 3.20
CA THR A 212 11.38 0.21 3.47
C THR A 212 10.82 -0.45 2.21
N TYR A 213 10.82 0.27 1.08
CA TYR A 213 10.48 -0.25 -0.24
C TYR A 213 11.08 0.65 -1.33
N TYR A 214 10.98 0.22 -2.60
CA TYR A 214 11.21 1.09 -3.75
C TYR A 214 10.20 0.80 -4.87
N ALA A 215 9.97 1.79 -5.73
CA ALA A 215 9.23 1.64 -6.98
C ALA A 215 10.20 1.41 -8.15
N GLY A 216 10.07 0.27 -8.83
CA GLY A 216 10.90 -0.08 -9.99
C GLY A 216 10.26 0.34 -11.31
N MET A 217 8.97 0.08 -11.48
CA MET A 217 8.17 0.46 -12.65
C MET A 217 6.82 1.03 -12.21
N GLY A 218 6.23 1.92 -12.99
CA GLY A 218 4.85 2.38 -12.73
C GLY A 218 4.62 3.89 -12.58
N GLY A 219 5.64 4.73 -12.81
CA GLY A 219 5.52 6.19 -12.84
C GLY A 219 5.27 6.88 -11.49
N ILE A 220 4.49 6.25 -10.60
CA ILE A 220 4.22 6.70 -9.24
C ILE A 220 5.23 6.01 -8.29
N ASP A 221 5.97 6.82 -7.53
CA ASP A 221 7.00 6.34 -6.61
C ASP A 221 6.43 5.91 -5.25
N ASP A 222 5.46 6.68 -4.77
CA ASP A 222 4.86 6.51 -3.45
C ASP A 222 3.72 5.49 -3.50
N LEU A 223 3.80 4.47 -2.63
CA LEU A 223 2.88 3.34 -2.63
C LEU A 223 1.46 3.76 -2.20
N ASP A 224 1.34 4.64 -1.20
CA ASP A 224 0.04 5.12 -0.75
C ASP A 224 -0.62 6.01 -1.82
N ARG A 225 0.14 6.89 -2.46
CA ARG A 225 -0.37 7.67 -3.61
C ARG A 225 -0.82 6.79 -4.77
N PHE A 226 -0.11 5.69 -5.03
CA PHE A 226 -0.52 4.72 -6.03
C PHE A 226 -1.86 4.06 -5.65
N MET A 227 -2.03 3.67 -4.39
CA MET A 227 -3.29 3.10 -3.91
C MET A 227 -4.43 4.11 -3.95
N ASP A 228 -4.18 5.37 -3.58
CA ASP A 228 -5.18 6.45 -3.66
C ASP A 228 -5.59 6.72 -5.11
N TYR A 229 -4.63 6.69 -6.05
CA TYR A 229 -4.89 6.81 -7.48
C TYR A 229 -5.81 5.69 -7.98
N MET A 230 -5.52 4.43 -7.60
CA MET A 230 -6.36 3.28 -7.96
C MET A 230 -7.76 3.36 -7.35
N GLU A 231 -7.86 3.86 -6.13
CA GLU A 231 -9.12 3.99 -5.42
C GLU A 231 -10.01 5.07 -6.05
N LYS A 232 -9.44 6.27 -6.25
CA LYS A 232 -10.14 7.44 -6.81
C LYS A 232 -10.67 7.19 -8.22
N ASP A 233 -9.87 6.56 -9.07
CA ASP A 233 -10.25 6.33 -10.48
C ASP A 233 -11.04 5.02 -10.68
N GLY A 234 -11.24 4.23 -9.61
CA GLY A 234 -12.04 3.01 -9.64
C GLY A 234 -11.44 1.87 -10.47
N TYR A 235 -10.12 1.91 -10.68
CA TYR A 235 -9.35 1.00 -11.53
C TYR A 235 -9.18 -0.40 -10.93
N THR A 236 -8.81 -1.34 -11.81
CA THR A 236 -8.67 -2.77 -11.51
C THR A 236 -7.23 -3.21 -11.67
N LEU A 237 -6.68 -3.82 -10.61
CA LEU A 237 -5.37 -4.45 -10.66
C LEU A 237 -5.47 -5.83 -11.32
N LEU A 238 -4.61 -6.09 -12.29
CA LEU A 238 -4.42 -7.38 -12.94
C LEU A 238 -3.10 -8.02 -12.50
N ALA A 239 -3.18 -9.25 -12.03
CA ALA A 239 -2.01 -10.10 -11.82
C ALA A 239 -1.79 -11.01 -13.03
N ALA A 240 -0.57 -11.00 -13.57
CA ALA A 240 -0.07 -12.03 -14.46
C ALA A 240 0.31 -13.27 -13.62
N GLY A 241 -0.69 -14.02 -13.17
CA GLY A 241 -0.55 -15.14 -12.23
C GLY A 241 -0.70 -14.72 -10.76
N THR A 242 0.34 -14.14 -10.15
CA THR A 242 0.31 -13.72 -8.74
C THR A 242 0.80 -12.28 -8.57
N PHE A 243 0.16 -11.53 -7.66
CA PHE A 243 0.57 -10.15 -7.32
C PHE A 243 1.88 -10.11 -6.52
N PHE A 244 2.18 -11.17 -5.77
CA PHE A 244 3.27 -11.20 -4.81
C PHE A 244 4.25 -12.31 -5.13
N GLN A 245 5.49 -11.93 -5.40
CA GLN A 245 6.60 -12.84 -5.62
C GLN A 245 7.59 -12.72 -4.46
N TYR A 246 8.04 -13.88 -3.95
CA TYR A 246 8.95 -13.95 -2.82
C TYR A 246 10.30 -14.52 -3.29
N PRO A 247 11.41 -13.84 -3.02
CA PRO A 247 12.74 -14.42 -3.19
C PRO A 247 12.95 -15.58 -2.21
N ALA A 248 13.91 -16.47 -2.52
CA ALA A 248 14.18 -17.66 -1.71
C ALA A 248 14.52 -17.33 -0.24
N GLY A 249 15.23 -16.22 0.00
CA GLY A 249 15.56 -15.75 1.35
C GLY A 249 14.40 -15.07 2.08
N ARG A 250 13.25 -14.85 1.42
CA ARG A 250 12.08 -14.12 1.91
C ARG A 250 12.43 -12.77 2.55
N GLU A 251 13.51 -12.16 2.10
CA GLU A 251 14.03 -10.89 2.61
C GLU A 251 13.25 -9.68 2.09
N SER A 252 12.43 -9.88 1.06
CA SER A 252 11.56 -8.88 0.46
C SER A 252 10.31 -9.52 -0.15
N VAL A 253 9.34 -8.70 -0.54
CA VAL A 253 8.19 -9.09 -1.34
C VAL A 253 8.14 -8.18 -2.56
N THR A 254 8.06 -8.76 -3.74
CA THR A 254 7.83 -8.00 -4.98
C THR A 254 6.34 -7.97 -5.26
N PHE A 255 5.75 -6.77 -5.22
CA PHE A 255 4.38 -6.49 -5.63
C PHE A 255 4.38 -5.99 -7.07
N THR A 256 3.81 -6.76 -7.99
CA THR A 256 3.86 -6.46 -9.42
C THR A 256 2.53 -6.79 -10.09
N GLY A 257 2.22 -6.07 -11.17
CA GLY A 257 1.01 -6.29 -11.94
C GLY A 257 0.82 -5.24 -13.02
N LYS A 258 -0.40 -5.21 -13.55
CA LYS A 258 -0.84 -4.29 -14.60
C LYS A 258 -2.15 -3.64 -14.18
N ILE A 259 -2.37 -2.39 -14.56
CA ILE A 259 -3.67 -1.72 -14.43
C ILE A 259 -4.50 -2.10 -15.66
N LYS A 260 -5.68 -2.70 -15.47
CA LYS A 260 -6.54 -3.21 -16.56
C LYS A 260 -6.86 -2.11 -17.57
N GLU A 261 -7.29 -0.97 -17.06
CA GLU A 261 -7.88 0.13 -17.83
C GLU A 261 -6.82 0.93 -18.61
N THR A 262 -5.62 1.12 -18.05
CA THR A 262 -4.56 1.93 -18.68
C THR A 262 -3.46 1.10 -19.33
N GLY A 263 -3.43 -0.20 -19.05
CA GLY A 263 -2.38 -1.10 -19.49
C GLY A 263 -1.01 -0.89 -18.83
N LYS A 264 -0.86 0.08 -17.94
CA LYS A 264 0.41 0.42 -17.28
C LYS A 264 0.84 -0.69 -16.32
N ARG A 265 2.11 -1.07 -16.37
CA ARG A 265 2.72 -2.01 -15.44
C ARG A 265 3.29 -1.28 -14.23
N PHE A 266 3.19 -1.90 -13.06
CA PHE A 266 3.80 -1.40 -11.84
C PHE A 266 4.63 -2.48 -11.17
N LEU A 267 5.67 -2.06 -10.45
CA LEU A 267 6.52 -2.93 -9.64
C LEU A 267 6.98 -2.17 -8.41
N TYR A 268 6.68 -2.72 -7.23
CA TYR A 268 7.20 -2.29 -5.94
C TYR A 268 7.92 -3.45 -5.29
N ARG A 269 9.06 -3.18 -4.65
CA ARG A 269 9.74 -4.18 -3.82
C ARG A 269 9.78 -3.71 -2.38
N ILE A 270 9.22 -4.51 -1.49
CA ILE A 270 8.94 -4.16 -0.10
C ILE A 270 9.80 -5.01 0.82
N TYR A 271 10.51 -4.36 1.76
CA TYR A 271 11.41 -4.98 2.73
C TYR A 271 10.90 -4.89 4.16
N ASP A 272 9.96 -3.99 4.43
CA ASP A 272 9.38 -3.76 5.75
C ASP A 272 8.05 -4.50 5.88
N ARG A 273 7.91 -5.27 6.97
CA ARG A 273 6.74 -6.08 7.24
C ARG A 273 5.49 -5.25 7.48
N GLU A 274 5.59 -4.10 8.15
CA GLU A 274 4.42 -3.27 8.45
C GLU A 274 3.91 -2.58 7.19
N ILE A 275 4.82 -2.13 6.31
CA ILE A 275 4.43 -1.60 4.99
C ILE A 275 3.72 -2.67 4.17
N PHE A 276 4.22 -3.91 4.19
CA PHE A 276 3.55 -5.01 3.49
C PHE A 276 2.17 -5.31 4.07
N LEU A 277 2.03 -5.36 5.40
CA LEU A 277 0.73 -5.56 6.06
C LEU A 277 -0.24 -4.42 5.76
N HIS A 278 0.24 -3.17 5.73
CA HIS A 278 -0.54 -2.00 5.34
C HIS A 278 -1.05 -2.13 3.90
N LEU A 279 -0.18 -2.49 2.96
CA LEU A 279 -0.56 -2.74 1.56
C LEU A 279 -1.65 -3.82 1.46
N LEU A 280 -1.54 -4.93 2.19
CA LEU A 280 -2.56 -5.99 2.16
C LEU A 280 -3.94 -5.49 2.60
N LYS A 281 -4.00 -4.51 3.52
CA LYS A 281 -5.25 -3.87 3.93
C LYS A 281 -5.75 -2.92 2.84
N ARG A 282 -4.89 -2.07 2.29
CA ARG A 282 -5.23 -1.17 1.15
C ARG A 282 -5.74 -1.96 -0.06
N LEU A 283 -5.20 -3.14 -0.33
CA LEU A 283 -5.67 -3.98 -1.42
C LEU A 283 -7.13 -4.43 -1.27
N ARG A 284 -7.74 -4.32 -0.08
CA ARG A 284 -9.16 -4.62 0.14
C ARG A 284 -10.10 -3.49 -0.33
N SER A 285 -9.58 -2.28 -0.58
CA SER A 285 -10.37 -1.15 -1.11
C SER A 285 -10.35 -1.01 -2.63
N VAL A 286 -9.56 -1.86 -3.32
CA VAL A 286 -9.40 -1.85 -4.78
C VAL A 286 -9.84 -3.15 -5.45
N LYS A 287 -10.31 -3.05 -6.69
CA LYS A 287 -10.67 -4.19 -7.53
C LYS A 287 -9.40 -4.94 -7.95
N ARG A 288 -9.48 -6.27 -7.94
CA ARG A 288 -8.36 -7.15 -8.29
C ARG A 288 -8.87 -8.34 -9.08
N GLU A 289 -8.16 -8.67 -10.15
CA GLU A 289 -8.42 -9.85 -10.98
C GLU A 289 -7.08 -10.54 -11.30
N THR A 290 -7.15 -11.84 -11.58
CA THR A 290 -6.03 -12.62 -12.10
C THR A 290 -6.25 -12.86 -13.59
N GLU A 291 -5.24 -12.58 -14.42
CA GLU A 291 -5.30 -12.95 -15.83
C GLU A 291 -5.38 -14.48 -15.93
N HIS A 292 -6.52 -15.00 -16.38
CA HIS A 292 -6.63 -16.39 -16.77
C HIS A 292 -5.95 -16.54 -18.13
N THR A 293 -4.71 -17.02 -18.13
CA THR A 293 -4.12 -17.54 -19.36
C THR A 293 -4.84 -18.85 -19.65
N GLU A 294 -5.80 -18.83 -20.57
CA GLU A 294 -6.18 -20.05 -21.28
C GLU A 294 -4.89 -20.60 -21.89
N ARG A 295 -4.38 -21.69 -21.31
CA ARG A 295 -3.35 -22.48 -21.98
C ARG A 295 -4.01 -22.97 -23.26
N ARG A 296 -3.74 -22.29 -24.39
CA ARG A 296 -3.87 -22.90 -25.70
C ARG A 296 -2.93 -24.11 -25.68
N MET A 297 -3.50 -25.28 -25.40
CA MET A 297 -2.83 -26.54 -25.70
C MET A 297 -2.79 -26.61 -27.22
N THR A 298 -1.63 -26.30 -27.78
CA THR A 298 -1.22 -26.76 -29.12
C THR A 298 -0.41 -28.03 -28.95
#